data_AF-A0A526PNE9-F1
#
_entry.id   AF-A0A526PNE9-F1
#
_cell.length_a   1.000
_cell.length_b   1.000
_cell.length_c   1.000
_cell.angle_alpha   90.00
_cell.angle_beta   90.00
_cell.angle_gamma   90.00
#
_symmetry.space_group_name_H-M   'P 1'
#
loop_
_entity.id
_entity.type
_entity.pdbx_description
1 polymer ?
#
loop_
_entity_poly.entity_id
_entity_poly.type
_entity_poly.pdbx_seq_one_letter_code
_entity_poly.pdbx_strand_id
1 'polypeptide(L)'
;VRQARLERIGRWVLPLAIMVLAIWLWDRICVWNEIPQYILPRPGVVLQTLRDDAGLLFSSLLVTLRITFLSLLLAVIGGVGLAVLFAQSKWVE
;
A
#
# COMPACT_ATOMS: atom_id res chain seq x y z
N VAL A 1 7.35 8.60 39.42
CA VAL A 1 8.23 8.79 38.23
C VAL A 1 8.58 7.48 37.51
N ARG A 2 9.00 6.41 38.20
CA ARG A 2 9.40 5.13 37.55
C ARG A 2 8.24 4.37 36.87
N GLN A 3 7.04 4.38 37.47
CA GLN A 3 5.82 3.76 36.93
C GLN A 3 5.38 4.39 35.58
N ALA A 4 5.36 5.73 35.49
CA ALA A 4 4.98 6.44 34.26
C ALA A 4 5.94 6.20 33.06
N ARG A 5 7.23 5.89 33.33
CA ARG A 5 8.18 5.50 32.28
C ARG A 5 7.91 4.07 31.77
N LEU A 6 7.58 3.15 32.68
CA LEU A 6 7.25 1.76 32.33
C LEU A 6 5.94 1.69 31.51
N GLU A 7 4.93 2.49 31.84
CA GLU A 7 3.69 2.59 31.04
C GLU A 7 3.94 3.17 29.65
N ARG A 8 4.81 4.17 29.53
CA ARG A 8 5.14 4.80 28.25
C ARG A 8 6.00 3.89 27.36
N ILE A 9 6.93 3.13 27.95
CA ILE A 9 7.75 2.14 27.24
C ILE A 9 6.89 0.91 26.86
N GLY A 10 6.07 0.42 27.79
CA GLY A 10 5.16 -0.70 27.57
C GLY A 10 4.17 -0.46 26.43
N ARG A 11 3.71 0.79 26.24
CA ARG A 11 2.84 1.17 25.12
C ARG A 11 3.45 0.93 23.74
N TRP A 12 4.78 1.00 23.61
CA TRP A 12 5.49 0.77 22.34
C TRP A 12 6.10 -0.62 22.27
N VAL A 13 6.62 -1.13 23.39
CA VAL A 13 7.25 -2.46 23.46
C VAL A 13 6.23 -3.56 23.26
N LEU A 14 5.02 -3.43 23.82
CA LEU A 14 3.98 -4.45 23.68
C LEU A 14 3.54 -4.67 22.21
N PRO A 15 3.15 -3.65 21.43
CA PRO A 15 2.78 -3.86 20.02
C PRO A 15 3.97 -4.34 19.18
N LEU A 16 5.19 -3.88 19.46
CA LEU A 16 6.38 -4.35 18.75
C LEU A 16 6.64 -5.84 19.05
N ALA A 17 6.54 -6.26 20.31
CA ALA A 17 6.71 -7.66 20.70
C ALA A 17 5.64 -8.56 20.07
N ILE A 18 4.38 -8.11 20.04
CA ILE A 18 3.29 -8.82 19.35
C ILE A 18 3.58 -8.95 17.86
N MET A 19 4.05 -7.88 17.21
CA MET A 19 4.39 -7.88 15.79
C MET A 19 5.51 -8.87 15.46
N VAL A 20 6.58 -8.88 16.27
CA VAL A 20 7.68 -9.83 16.13
C VAL A 20 7.21 -11.27 16.35
N LEU A 21 6.40 -11.52 17.38
CA LEU A 21 5.81 -12.83 17.63
C LEU A 21 4.93 -13.30 16.48
N ALA A 22 4.11 -12.42 15.91
CA ALA A 22 3.25 -12.73 14.78
C ALA A 22 4.05 -13.13 13.53
N ILE A 23 5.12 -12.38 13.20
CA ILE A 23 6.01 -12.70 12.08
C ILE A 23 6.73 -14.04 12.32
N TRP A 24 7.22 -14.27 13.54
CA TRP A 24 7.88 -15.51 13.90
C TRP A 24 6.93 -16.72 13.82
N LEU A 25 5.71 -16.56 14.32
CA LEU A 25 4.70 -17.61 14.27
C LEU A 25 4.28 -17.91 12.83
N TRP A 26 4.13 -16.88 11.99
CA TRP A 26 3.89 -17.04 10.55
C TRP A 26 5.01 -17.86 9.90
N ASP A 27 6.27 -17.49 10.11
CA ASP A 27 7.39 -18.25 9.55
C ASP A 27 7.37 -19.72 10.01
N ARG A 28 7.09 -19.98 11.30
CA ARG A 28 6.96 -21.33 11.85
C ARG A 28 5.80 -22.12 11.25
N ILE A 29 4.64 -21.50 11.07
CA ILE A 29 3.46 -22.13 10.44
C ILE A 29 3.77 -22.50 9.00
N CYS A 30 4.41 -21.62 8.23
CA CYS A 30 4.83 -21.91 6.86
C CYS A 30 5.79 -23.10 6.77
N VAL A 31 6.73 -23.22 7.73
CA VAL A 31 7.67 -24.35 7.80
C VAL A 31 6.97 -25.64 8.19
N TRP A 32 6.18 -25.63 9.27
CA TRP A 32 5.56 -26.84 9.80
C TRP A 32 4.49 -27.43 8.89
N ASN A 33 3.80 -26.60 8.10
CA ASN A 33 2.78 -27.06 7.15
C ASN A 33 3.35 -27.32 5.75
N GLU A 34 4.67 -27.21 5.56
CA GLU A 34 5.35 -27.37 4.27
C GLU A 34 4.64 -26.61 3.13
N ILE A 35 4.10 -25.42 3.44
CA ILE A 35 3.22 -24.71 2.51
C ILE A 35 4.05 -24.35 1.28
N PRO A 36 3.61 -24.75 0.08
CA PRO A 36 4.34 -24.43 -1.13
C PRO A 36 4.51 -22.92 -1.26
N GLN A 37 5.75 -22.51 -1.56
CA GLN A 37 6.16 -21.10 -1.66
C GLN A 37 5.33 -20.24 -2.63
N TYR A 38 4.61 -20.86 -3.58
CA TYR A 38 3.73 -20.18 -4.52
C TYR A 38 2.35 -19.80 -3.94
N ILE A 39 1.93 -20.41 -2.83
CA ILE A 39 0.64 -20.12 -2.15
C ILE A 39 0.86 -19.08 -1.05
N LEU A 40 1.88 -19.29 -0.22
CA LEU A 40 2.22 -18.40 0.88
C LEU A 40 3.73 -18.37 1.09
N PRO A 41 4.44 -17.37 0.53
CA PRO A 41 5.87 -17.25 0.73
C PRO A 41 6.17 -16.91 2.19
N ARG A 42 7.31 -17.42 2.67
CA ARG A 42 7.85 -17.07 3.98
C ARG A 42 8.16 -15.57 4.03
N PRO A 43 8.04 -14.92 5.21
CA PRO A 43 8.29 -13.48 5.32
C PRO A 43 9.68 -13.07 4.82
N GLY A 44 10.70 -13.92 4.99
CA GLY A 44 12.05 -13.67 4.46
C GLY A 44 12.12 -13.62 2.93
N VAL A 45 11.35 -14.47 2.24
CA VAL A 45 11.29 -14.49 0.77
C VAL A 45 10.57 -13.24 0.26
N VAL A 46 9.47 -12.84 0.91
CA VAL A 46 8.77 -11.59 0.59
C VAL A 46 9.71 -10.38 0.66
N LEU A 47 10.54 -10.30 1.72
CA LEU A 47 11.54 -9.25 1.89
C LEU A 47 12.65 -9.25 0.84
N GLN A 48 13.01 -10.41 0.28
CA GLN A 48 13.96 -10.51 -0.83
C GLN A 48 13.30 -10.06 -2.13
N THR A 49 12.13 -10.61 -2.47
CA THR A 49 11.37 -10.23 -3.67
C THR A 49 11.07 -8.74 -3.70
N LEU A 50 10.69 -8.14 -2.56
CA LEU A 50 10.48 -6.68 -2.47
C LEU A 50 11.74 -5.86 -2.78
N ARG A 51 12.93 -6.39 -2.53
CA ARG A 51 14.21 -5.72 -2.83
C ARG A 51 14.66 -5.99 -4.27
N ASP A 52 14.62 -7.24 -4.69
CA ASP A 52 15.10 -7.67 -6.00
C ASP A 52 14.19 -7.13 -7.12
N ASP A 53 12.87 -7.19 -6.91
CA ASP A 53 11.88 -6.67 -7.85
C ASP A 53 11.48 -5.22 -7.55
N ALA A 54 12.17 -4.52 -6.65
CA ALA A 54 11.85 -3.14 -6.27
C ALA A 54 11.73 -2.21 -7.49
N GLY A 55 12.65 -2.35 -8.46
CA GLY A 55 12.64 -1.56 -9.69
C GLY A 55 11.43 -1.85 -10.58
N LEU A 56 11.05 -3.12 -10.69
CA LEU A 56 9.87 -3.55 -11.46
C LEU A 56 8.57 -3.11 -10.78
N LEU A 57 8.46 -3.31 -9.47
CA LEU A 57 7.34 -2.88 -8.64
C LEU A 57 7.14 -1.36 -8.72
N PHE A 58 8.23 -0.59 -8.61
CA PHE A 58 8.17 0.87 -8.71
C PHE A 58 7.78 1.33 -10.11
N SER A 59 8.30 0.69 -11.16
CA SER A 59 7.89 0.96 -12.54
C SER A 59 6.38 0.71 -12.73
N SER A 60 5.86 -0.42 -12.26
CA SER A 60 4.43 -0.72 -12.30
C SER A 60 3.60 0.29 -11.52
N LEU A 61 4.05 0.68 -10.33
CA LEU A 61 3.41 1.71 -9.52
C LEU A 61 3.33 3.05 -10.27
N LEU A 62 4.44 3.46 -10.90
CA LEU A 62 4.49 4.69 -11.70
C LEU A 62 3.56 4.64 -12.92
N VAL A 63 3.47 3.49 -13.58
CA VAL A 63 2.53 3.30 -14.70
C VAL A 63 1.08 3.47 -14.21
N THR A 64 0.70 2.82 -13.11
CA THR A 64 -0.64 2.98 -12.52
C THR A 64 -0.92 4.43 -12.17
N LEU A 65 -0.01 5.09 -11.43
CA LEU A 65 -0.14 6.50 -11.07
C LEU A 65 -0.29 7.39 -12.30
N ARG A 66 0.56 7.18 -13.31
CA ARG A 66 0.55 7.93 -14.56
C ARG A 66 -0.81 7.82 -15.25
N ILE A 67 -1.35 6.61 -15.36
CA ILE A 67 -2.67 6.39 -15.97
C ILE A 67 -3.77 7.08 -15.15
N THR A 68 -3.74 6.97 -13.82
CA THR A 68 -4.69 7.65 -12.93
C THR A 68 -4.66 9.16 -13.13
N PHE A 69 -3.48 9.78 -13.15
CA PHE A 69 -3.35 11.22 -13.35
C PHE A 69 -3.78 11.65 -14.74
N LEU A 70 -3.43 10.90 -15.79
CA LEU A 70 -3.88 11.20 -17.16
C LEU A 70 -5.40 11.14 -17.28
N SER A 71 -6.02 10.10 -16.71
CA SER A 71 -7.48 9.96 -16.69
C SER A 71 -8.16 11.09 -15.93
N LEU A 72 -7.62 11.48 -14.77
CA LEU A 72 -8.12 12.61 -14.00
C LEU A 72 -8.01 13.92 -14.80
N LEU A 73 -6.89 14.15 -15.47
CA LEU A 73 -6.65 15.36 -16.26
C LEU A 73 -7.59 15.43 -17.47
N LEU A 74 -7.79 14.31 -18.16
CA LEU A 74 -8.81 14.16 -19.21
C LEU A 74 -10.22 14.44 -18.69
N ALA A 75 -10.58 13.90 -17.52
CA ALA A 75 -11.88 14.12 -16.90
C ALA A 75 -12.10 15.59 -16.55
N VAL A 76 -11.07 16.28 -16.01
CA VAL A 76 -11.14 17.71 -15.70
C VAL A 76 -11.29 18.53 -16.96
N ILE A 77 -10.46 18.31 -17.99
CA ILE A 77 -10.55 19.07 -19.25
C ILE A 77 -11.89 18.83 -19.93
N GLY A 78 -12.34 17.58 -20.01
CA GLY A 78 -13.63 17.24 -20.61
C GLY A 78 -14.81 17.84 -19.85
N GLY A 79 -14.82 17.71 -18.51
CA GLY A 79 -15.89 18.24 -17.66
C GLY A 79 -15.96 19.76 -17.68
N VAL A 80 -14.82 20.44 -17.56
CA VAL A 80 -14.75 21.91 -17.63
C VAL A 80 -15.11 22.41 -19.04
N GLY A 81 -14.60 21.76 -20.09
CA GLY A 81 -14.91 22.11 -21.46
C GLY A 81 -16.41 22.03 -21.76
N LEU A 82 -17.06 20.93 -21.33
CA LEU A 82 -18.51 20.79 -21.44
C LEU A 82 -19.27 21.83 -20.61
N ALA A 83 -18.84 22.11 -19.39
CA ALA A 83 -19.46 23.14 -18.55
C ALA A 83 -19.41 24.54 -19.20
N VAL A 84 -18.27 24.91 -19.79
CA VAL A 84 -18.11 26.18 -20.51
C VAL A 84 -18.96 26.25 -21.76
N LEU A 85 -19.05 25.15 -22.53
CA LEU A 85 -19.89 25.08 -23.71
C LEU A 85 -21.38 25.25 -23.35
N PHE A 86 -21.84 24.62 -22.26
CA PHE A 86 -23.21 24.83 -21.78
C PHE A 86 -23.44 26.25 -21.28
N ALA A 87 -22.49 26.84 -20.55
CA ALA A 87 -22.62 28.21 -20.05
C ALA A 87 -22.68 29.27 -21.17
N GLN A 88 -22.05 29.02 -22.32
CA GLN A 88 -22.11 29.92 -23.49
C GLN A 88 -23.23 29.58 -24.48
N SER A 89 -23.86 28.41 -24.34
CA SER A 89 -24.92 28.00 -25.26
C SER A 89 -26.18 28.80 -24.99
N LYS A 90 -26.47 29.77 -25.86
CA LYS A 90 -27.73 30.53 -25.94
C LYS A 90 -28.99 29.67 -26.19
N TRP A 91 -28.87 28.34 -26.18
CA TRP A 91 -29.99 27.41 -26.33
C TRP A 91 -30.67 27.03 -25.00
N VAL A 92 -30.11 27.43 -23.86
CA VAL A 92 -30.64 27.13 -22.51
C VAL A 92 -31.23 28.37 -21.80
N GLU A 93 -31.00 29.57 -22.33
CA GLU A 93 -31.73 30.79 -21.94
C GLU A 93 -32.93 31.00 -22.87
#